data_AF-A0A0L0FL23-F1
#
_entry.id   AF-A0A0L0FL23-F1
#
_cell.length_a   1.000
_cell.length_b   1.000
_cell.length_c   1.000
_cell.angle_alpha   90.00
_cell.angle_beta   90.00
_cell.angle_gamma   90.00
#
_symmetry.space_group_name_H-M   'P 1'
#
loop_
_entity.id
_entity.type
_entity.pdbx_description
1 polymer ?
#
loop_
_entity_poly.entity_id
_entity_poly.type
_entity_poly.pdbx_seq_one_letter_code
_entity_poly.pdbx_strand_id
1 'polypeptide(L)'
;MFGNIALLLPDTVIHHVCTGVNAMLVTLSSSPHLIQYEDVEVGLLLLYSLLPNMVASTPGSGEVYGSDPPSHPVFVTVSQLIMSPVHKMGHKAVSLMYFDCISRYHKILEMNKDLIPYLFEAFFSDFGIGNSNAQVQSQACYRFSRVCAHLRRPLTNYCDEIIDSLLPLMAPDLPTLSSSPNQQKAKLGQSDKCWLYEGAAVLVYALKTNDETLRMLNKLCQPLLSVCSEIMQGQLYNNESEKAPVYSQILLDTVETLTRVAKSATKNSGSGAFWVAAYELFQPEGAY
;
A
#
# COMPACT_ATOMS: atom_id res chain seq x y z
N MET A 1 6.29 16.38 26.26
CA MET A 1 5.42 16.28 27.46
C MET A 1 4.52 15.05 27.39
N PHE A 2 3.71 14.87 26.34
CA PHE A 2 2.81 13.72 26.18
C PHE A 2 3.52 12.34 26.28
N GLY A 3 4.67 12.16 25.62
CA GLY A 3 5.43 10.90 25.70
C GLY A 3 5.91 10.53 27.10
N ASN A 4 6.35 11.51 27.90
CA ASN A 4 6.79 11.26 29.27
C ASN A 4 5.63 10.84 30.17
N ILE A 5 4.44 11.44 29.98
CA ILE A 5 3.23 11.06 30.73
C ILE A 5 2.77 9.66 30.30
N ALA A 6 2.84 9.34 29.01
CA ALA A 6 2.51 8.02 28.49
C ALA A 6 3.44 6.91 29.03
N LEU A 7 4.70 7.23 29.33
CA LEU A 7 5.63 6.29 29.97
C LEU A 7 5.36 6.13 31.48
N LEU A 8 4.94 7.20 32.16
CA LEU A 8 4.67 7.18 33.61
C LEU A 8 3.31 6.57 33.97
N LEU A 9 2.28 6.83 33.16
CA LEU A 9 0.90 6.40 33.38
C LEU A 9 0.29 5.83 32.08
N PRO A 10 0.83 4.70 31.55
CA PRO A 10 0.46 4.18 30.24
C PRO A 10 -1.03 3.86 30.14
N ASP A 11 -1.60 3.16 31.12
CA ASP A 11 -3.01 2.74 31.10
C ASP A 11 -3.97 3.92 31.08
N THR A 12 -3.66 4.97 31.85
CA THR A 12 -4.49 6.18 31.92
C THR A 12 -4.47 6.93 30.59
N VAL A 13 -3.29 7.08 29.98
CA VAL A 13 -3.15 7.75 28.67
C VAL A 13 -3.83 6.94 27.57
N ILE A 14 -3.62 5.63 27.54
CA ILE A 14 -4.27 4.73 26.58
C ILE A 14 -5.78 4.86 26.71
N HIS A 15 -6.32 4.76 27.93
CA HIS A 15 -7.76 4.85 28.16
C HIS A 15 -8.33 6.19 27.69
N HIS A 16 -7.70 7.31 28.08
CA HIS A 16 -8.20 8.64 27.73
C HIS A 16 -8.18 8.91 26.22
N VAL A 17 -7.07 8.55 25.55
CA VAL A 17 -6.96 8.70 24.09
C VAL A 17 -7.95 7.80 23.37
N CYS A 18 -8.07 6.53 23.76
CA CYS A 18 -9.00 5.59 23.13
C CYS A 18 -10.45 6.05 23.30
N THR A 19 -10.85 6.47 24.50
CA THR A 19 -12.20 6.98 24.74
C THR A 19 -12.48 8.25 23.93
N GLY A 20 -11.54 9.20 23.88
CA GLY A 20 -11.69 10.43 23.09
C GLY A 20 -11.82 10.14 21.58
N VAL A 21 -10.95 9.30 21.04
CA VAL A 21 -10.99 8.91 19.62
C VAL A 21 -12.26 8.12 19.30
N ASN A 22 -12.71 7.21 20.17
CA ASN A 22 -13.95 6.47 19.91
C ASN A 22 -15.18 7.39 19.92
N ALA A 23 -15.26 8.34 20.86
CA ALA A 23 -16.33 9.35 20.87
C ALA A 23 -16.33 10.20 19.58
N MET A 24 -15.14 10.56 19.11
CA MET A 24 -14.91 11.26 17.85
C MET A 24 -15.39 10.43 16.64
N LEU A 25 -15.03 9.15 16.56
CA LEU A 25 -15.45 8.24 15.49
C LEU A 25 -16.97 8.00 15.47
N VAL A 26 -17.58 7.87 16.64
CA VAL A 26 -19.05 7.76 16.79
C VAL A 26 -19.74 9.03 16.30
N THR A 27 -19.22 10.20 16.68
CA THR A 27 -19.74 11.50 16.25
C THR A 27 -19.61 11.67 14.74
N LEU A 28 -18.45 11.32 14.17
CA LEU A 28 -18.24 11.36 12.73
C LEU A 28 -19.22 10.46 11.97
N SER A 29 -19.52 9.27 12.51
CA SER A 29 -20.43 8.32 11.86
C SER A 29 -21.90 8.75 11.95
N SER A 30 -22.29 9.40 13.04
CA SER A 30 -23.69 9.77 13.32
C SER A 30 -24.05 11.18 12.85
N SER A 31 -23.11 12.12 12.94
CA SER A 31 -23.31 13.54 12.66
C SER A 31 -22.00 14.19 12.15
N PRO A 32 -21.56 13.86 10.92
CA PRO A 32 -20.27 14.32 10.38
C PRO A 32 -20.09 15.84 10.33
N HIS A 33 -21.18 16.60 10.27
CA HIS A 33 -21.16 18.06 10.18
C HIS A 33 -20.78 18.75 11.50
N LEU A 34 -20.81 18.03 12.62
CA LEU A 34 -20.50 18.57 13.95
C LEU A 34 -19.00 18.53 14.28
N ILE A 35 -18.22 17.78 13.51
CA ILE A 35 -16.80 17.58 13.79
C ILE A 35 -15.94 18.27 12.74
N GLN A 36 -14.96 19.03 13.21
CA GLN A 36 -14.00 19.69 12.35
C GLN A 36 -12.84 18.75 12.01
N TYR A 37 -12.15 18.99 10.90
CA TYR A 37 -11.05 18.12 10.48
C TYR A 37 -9.85 18.21 11.44
N GLU A 38 -9.67 19.35 12.10
CA GLU A 38 -8.62 19.60 13.10
C GLU A 38 -8.77 18.64 14.29
N ASP A 39 -10.00 18.48 14.79
CA ASP A 39 -10.29 17.58 15.91
C ASP A 39 -9.98 16.12 15.52
N VAL A 40 -10.33 15.75 14.29
CA VAL A 40 -10.03 14.41 13.75
C VAL A 40 -8.54 14.20 13.61
N GLU A 41 -7.83 15.16 13.01
CA GLU A 41 -6.39 15.09 12.81
C GLU A 41 -5.62 14.97 14.13
N VAL A 42 -5.99 15.77 15.13
CA VAL A 42 -5.40 15.70 16.48
C VAL A 42 -5.70 14.34 17.13
N GLY A 43 -6.94 13.83 17.02
CA GLY A 43 -7.30 12.52 17.54
C GLY A 43 -6.45 11.40 16.93
N LEU A 44 -6.27 11.42 15.60
CA LEU A 44 -5.41 10.46 14.90
C LEU A 44 -3.94 10.60 15.28
N LEU A 45 -3.43 11.83 15.45
CA LEU A 45 -2.05 12.09 15.87
C LEU A 45 -1.76 11.57 17.28
N LEU A 46 -2.69 11.76 18.20
CA LEU A 46 -2.59 11.22 19.56
C LEU A 46 -2.58 9.70 19.54
N LEU A 47 -3.49 9.08 18.77
CA LEU A 47 -3.51 7.63 18.58
C LEU A 47 -2.20 7.14 17.98
N TYR A 48 -1.74 7.73 16.87
CA TYR A 48 -0.46 7.41 16.21
C TYR A 48 0.73 7.43 17.18
N SER A 49 0.71 8.34 18.14
CA SER A 49 1.78 8.53 19.14
C SER A 49 1.77 7.49 20.26
N LEU A 50 0.71 6.68 20.43
CA LEU A 50 0.63 5.67 21.48
C LEU A 50 1.55 4.47 21.22
N LEU A 51 1.62 3.97 19.98
CA LEU A 51 2.32 2.70 19.70
C LEU A 51 3.78 2.67 20.18
N PRO A 52 4.63 3.68 19.91
CA PRO A 52 6.01 3.66 20.37
C PRO A 52 6.12 3.58 21.90
N ASN A 53 5.21 4.25 22.62
CA ASN A 53 5.20 4.25 24.08
C ASN A 53 4.80 2.88 24.63
N MET A 54 3.77 2.25 24.03
CA MET A 54 3.37 0.88 24.41
C MET A 54 4.50 -0.12 24.20
N VAL A 55 5.18 -0.06 23.05
CA VAL A 55 6.33 -0.93 22.76
C VAL A 55 7.47 -0.72 23.75
N ALA A 56 7.73 0.53 24.15
CA ALA A 56 8.75 0.86 25.15
C ALA A 56 8.38 0.37 26.57
N SER A 57 7.08 0.32 26.90
CA SER A 57 6.58 -0.17 28.19
C SER A 57 6.53 -1.71 28.28
N THR A 58 6.62 -2.42 27.15
CA THR A 58 6.67 -3.89 27.11
C THR A 58 7.96 -4.43 26.44
N PRO A 59 9.16 -4.05 26.91
CA PRO A 59 10.38 -4.55 26.30
C PRO A 59 10.59 -6.03 26.69
N GLY A 60 10.58 -6.91 25.69
CA GLY A 60 10.92 -8.33 25.85
C GLY A 60 9.75 -9.30 26.03
N SER A 61 8.53 -8.84 26.33
CA SER A 61 7.34 -9.72 26.39
C SER A 61 6.72 -10.00 25.01
N GLY A 62 6.96 -9.15 24.01
CA GLY A 62 6.41 -9.28 22.66
C GLY A 62 4.91 -9.00 22.53
N GLU A 63 4.17 -8.98 23.63
CA GLU A 63 2.71 -8.82 23.69
C GLU A 63 2.29 -7.36 23.93
N VAL A 64 2.36 -6.54 22.89
CA VAL A 64 1.98 -5.10 22.93
C VAL A 64 0.50 -4.90 23.27
N TYR A 65 -0.36 -5.87 22.98
CA TYR A 65 -1.81 -5.80 23.20
C TYR A 65 -2.29 -6.70 24.36
N GLY A 66 -1.36 -7.23 25.16
CA GLY A 66 -1.66 -8.19 26.22
C GLY A 66 -2.10 -9.57 25.70
N SER A 67 -2.57 -10.41 26.63
CA SER A 67 -2.96 -11.80 26.38
C SER A 67 -4.31 -11.96 25.69
N ASP A 68 -5.17 -10.93 25.74
CA ASP A 68 -6.47 -10.87 25.05
C ASP A 68 -6.56 -9.61 24.17
N PRO A 69 -5.94 -9.63 22.97
CA PRO A 69 -5.88 -8.46 22.09
C PRO A 69 -7.26 -7.87 21.74
N PRO A 70 -8.32 -8.65 21.45
CA PRO A 70 -9.66 -8.12 21.16
C PRO A 70 -10.23 -7.19 22.25
N SER A 71 -9.89 -7.42 23.51
CA SER A 71 -10.34 -6.59 24.64
C SER A 71 -9.46 -5.36 24.88
N HIS A 72 -8.30 -5.27 24.24
CA HIS A 72 -7.36 -4.17 24.44
C HIS A 72 -7.90 -2.84 23.86
N PRO A 73 -7.91 -1.72 24.61
CA PRO A 73 -8.53 -0.47 24.15
C PRO A 73 -8.01 0.05 22.80
N VAL A 74 -6.70 -0.03 22.57
CA VAL A 74 -6.08 0.37 21.29
C VAL A 74 -6.51 -0.54 20.15
N PHE A 75 -6.66 -1.84 20.41
CA PHE A 75 -7.10 -2.79 19.40
C PHE A 75 -8.52 -2.47 18.94
N VAL A 76 -9.43 -2.26 19.90
CA VAL A 76 -10.82 -1.86 19.64
C VAL A 76 -10.87 -0.54 18.88
N THR A 77 -10.14 0.47 19.36
CA THR A 77 -10.14 1.83 18.77
C THR A 77 -9.61 1.84 17.34
N VAL A 78 -8.51 1.15 17.07
CA VAL A 78 -7.95 1.06 15.71
C VAL A 78 -8.86 0.24 14.80
N SER A 79 -9.48 -0.83 15.29
CA SER A 79 -10.46 -1.60 14.51
C SER A 79 -11.65 -0.72 14.10
N GLN A 80 -12.18 0.07 15.04
CA GLN A 80 -13.23 1.04 14.77
C GLN A 80 -12.78 2.12 13.79
N LEU A 81 -11.53 2.63 13.92
CA LEU A 81 -10.97 3.59 12.98
C LEU A 81 -10.93 3.03 11.55
N ILE A 82 -10.48 1.78 11.36
CA ILE A 82 -10.39 1.16 10.04
C ILE A 82 -11.78 1.02 9.41
N MET A 83 -12.80 0.65 10.21
CA MET A 83 -14.19 0.51 9.75
C MET A 83 -14.92 1.87 9.57
N SER A 84 -14.36 2.96 10.10
CA SER A 84 -15.00 4.26 10.08
C SER A 84 -14.86 4.99 8.74
N PRO A 85 -15.75 5.96 8.43
CA PRO A 85 -15.66 6.76 7.22
C PRO A 85 -14.62 7.90 7.32
N VAL A 86 -13.65 7.86 8.24
CA VAL A 86 -12.64 8.92 8.43
C VAL A 86 -11.91 9.28 7.13
N HIS A 87 -11.55 8.30 6.32
CA HIS A 87 -10.88 8.53 5.04
C HIS A 87 -11.73 9.36 4.06
N LYS A 88 -13.07 9.31 4.17
CA LYS A 88 -14.03 10.02 3.31
C LYS A 88 -14.16 11.50 3.64
N MET A 89 -13.55 11.99 4.73
CA MET A 89 -13.55 13.43 5.06
C MET A 89 -12.86 14.29 4.01
N GLY A 90 -11.98 13.71 3.17
CA GLY A 90 -11.37 14.40 2.03
C GLY A 90 -10.36 15.50 2.38
N HIS A 91 -10.15 15.82 3.65
CA HIS A 91 -9.13 16.78 4.07
C HIS A 91 -7.74 16.15 4.07
N LYS A 92 -6.78 16.79 3.40
CA LYS A 92 -5.40 16.28 3.21
C LYS A 92 -4.75 15.81 4.51
N ALA A 93 -4.80 16.61 5.57
CA ALA A 93 -4.14 16.28 6.84
C ALA A 93 -4.73 15.00 7.49
N VAL A 94 -6.05 14.86 7.43
CA VAL A 94 -6.77 13.68 7.94
C VAL A 94 -6.43 12.46 7.09
N SER A 95 -6.44 12.56 5.76
CA SER A 95 -6.09 11.44 4.88
C SER A 95 -4.66 10.93 5.13
N LEU A 96 -3.68 11.83 5.23
CA LEU A 96 -2.30 11.46 5.52
C LEU A 96 -2.17 10.76 6.89
N MET A 97 -2.77 11.34 7.93
CA MET A 97 -2.73 10.75 9.27
C MET A 97 -3.47 9.42 9.36
N TYR A 98 -4.58 9.25 8.63
CA TYR A 98 -5.32 7.99 8.56
C TYR A 98 -4.45 6.85 8.00
N PHE A 99 -3.82 7.06 6.84
CA PHE A 99 -2.95 6.03 6.24
C PHE A 99 -1.68 5.78 7.08
N ASP A 100 -1.17 6.79 7.78
CA ASP A 100 -0.08 6.64 8.74
C ASP A 100 -0.46 5.76 9.93
N CYS A 101 -1.63 5.99 10.52
CA CYS A 101 -2.18 5.16 11.59
C CYS A 101 -2.32 3.70 11.13
N ILE A 102 -2.98 3.46 10.00
CA ILE A 102 -3.19 2.10 9.47
C ILE A 102 -1.87 1.37 9.26
N SER A 103 -0.91 2.00 8.58
CA SER A 103 0.38 1.37 8.33
C SER A 103 1.17 1.12 9.61
N ARG A 104 1.04 2.01 10.61
CA ARG A 104 1.71 1.87 11.91
C ARG A 104 1.13 0.72 12.72
N TYR A 105 -0.19 0.57 12.72
CA TYR A 105 -0.91 -0.45 13.47
C TYR A 105 -1.17 -1.75 12.70
N HIS A 106 -0.39 -2.05 11.66
CA HIS A 106 -0.55 -3.25 10.81
C HIS A 106 -0.67 -4.57 11.60
N LYS A 107 -0.03 -4.72 12.76
CA LYS A 107 -0.14 -5.93 13.60
C LYS A 107 -1.60 -6.27 13.96
N ILE A 108 -2.47 -5.28 14.09
CA ILE A 108 -3.91 -5.50 14.35
C ILE A 108 -4.56 -6.18 13.15
N LEU A 109 -4.18 -5.83 11.93
CA LEU A 109 -4.66 -6.47 10.70
C LEU A 109 -4.16 -7.91 10.54
N GLU A 110 -3.02 -8.27 11.16
CA GLU A 110 -2.57 -9.67 11.23
C GLU A 110 -3.45 -10.50 12.17
N MET A 111 -3.85 -9.90 13.29
CA MET A 111 -4.67 -10.52 14.34
C MET A 111 -6.16 -10.57 13.98
N ASN A 112 -6.67 -9.58 13.25
CA ASN A 112 -8.07 -9.49 12.80
C ASN A 112 -8.13 -9.23 11.30
N LYS A 113 -8.28 -10.32 10.53
CA LYS A 113 -8.31 -10.30 9.07
C LYS A 113 -9.63 -9.79 8.49
N ASP A 114 -10.69 -9.73 9.29
CA ASP A 114 -12.00 -9.21 8.86
C ASP A 114 -11.96 -7.70 8.57
N LEU A 115 -10.88 -7.04 8.98
CA LEU A 115 -10.61 -5.63 8.71
C LEU A 115 -10.01 -5.37 7.31
N ILE A 116 -9.51 -6.41 6.61
CA ILE A 116 -8.84 -6.27 5.31
C ILE A 116 -9.76 -5.69 4.22
N PRO A 117 -11.04 -6.07 4.10
CA PRO A 117 -11.92 -5.44 3.09
C PRO A 117 -12.05 -3.92 3.26
N TYR A 118 -12.18 -3.43 4.50
CA TYR A 118 -12.26 -2.00 4.80
C TYR A 118 -10.95 -1.26 4.46
N LEU A 119 -9.82 -1.93 4.68
CA LEU A 119 -8.50 -1.44 4.27
C LEU A 119 -8.44 -1.21 2.75
N PHE A 120 -8.92 -2.17 1.96
CA PHE A 120 -8.95 -2.07 0.51
C PHE A 120 -9.92 -0.98 0.03
N GLU A 121 -11.10 -0.87 0.64
CA GLU A 121 -12.03 0.23 0.35
C GLU A 121 -11.32 1.58 0.50
N ALA A 122 -10.60 1.78 1.61
CA ALA A 122 -9.90 3.04 1.84
C ALA A 122 -8.76 3.28 0.84
N PHE A 123 -7.90 2.29 0.59
CA PHE A 123 -6.74 2.44 -0.30
C PHE A 123 -7.10 2.58 -1.79
N PHE A 124 -8.07 1.82 -2.29
CA PHE A 124 -8.43 1.81 -3.71
C PHE A 124 -9.49 2.86 -4.08
N SER A 125 -10.00 3.62 -3.11
CA SER A 125 -10.93 4.73 -3.36
C SER A 125 -10.24 5.99 -3.92
N ASP A 126 -11.08 6.96 -4.33
CA ASP A 126 -10.68 8.33 -4.67
C ASP A 126 -10.12 9.11 -3.46
N PHE A 127 -10.16 8.53 -2.25
CA PHE A 127 -9.54 9.12 -1.06
C PHE A 127 -8.12 8.58 -0.81
N GLY A 128 -7.74 7.47 -1.45
CA GLY A 128 -6.44 6.80 -1.32
C GLY A 128 -5.55 6.94 -2.56
N ILE A 129 -5.27 5.82 -3.23
CA ILE A 129 -4.43 5.78 -4.46
C ILE A 129 -5.09 6.59 -5.58
N GLY A 130 -6.41 6.68 -5.62
CA GLY A 130 -7.15 7.50 -6.59
C GLY A 130 -7.19 9.00 -6.27
N ASN A 131 -6.54 9.46 -5.20
CA ASN A 131 -6.72 10.83 -4.70
C ASN A 131 -6.23 11.91 -5.69
N SER A 132 -7.03 12.95 -5.86
CA SER A 132 -6.70 14.10 -6.71
C SER A 132 -5.52 14.91 -6.17
N ASN A 133 -5.27 14.86 -4.86
CA ASN A 133 -4.10 15.47 -4.25
C ASN A 133 -2.88 14.56 -4.42
N ALA A 134 -1.94 14.96 -5.28
CA ALA A 134 -0.74 14.19 -5.59
C ALA A 134 0.07 13.75 -4.35
N GLN A 135 0.13 14.57 -3.29
CA GLN A 135 0.84 14.20 -2.07
C GLN A 135 0.11 13.08 -1.31
N VAL A 136 -1.22 13.13 -1.24
CA VAL A 136 -2.01 12.06 -0.60
C VAL A 136 -1.93 10.78 -1.41
N GLN A 137 -2.09 10.87 -2.74
CA GLN A 137 -1.95 9.76 -3.66
C GLN A 137 -0.59 9.06 -3.51
N SER A 138 0.50 9.82 -3.58
CA SER A 138 1.86 9.26 -3.47
C SER A 138 2.10 8.60 -2.11
N GLN A 139 1.63 9.22 -1.02
CA GLN A 139 1.73 8.61 0.31
C GLN A 139 0.86 7.35 0.44
N ALA A 140 -0.34 7.34 -0.14
CA ALA A 140 -1.19 6.14 -0.16
C ALA A 140 -0.52 4.99 -0.92
N CYS A 141 0.09 5.25 -2.09
CA CYS A 141 0.86 4.25 -2.84
C CYS A 141 2.02 3.67 -2.01
N TYR A 142 2.82 4.54 -1.39
CA TYR A 142 3.91 4.11 -0.53
C TYR A 142 3.38 3.30 0.67
N ARG A 143 2.39 3.82 1.41
CA ARG A 143 1.87 3.14 2.61
C ARG A 143 1.22 1.80 2.25
N PHE A 144 0.55 1.70 1.10
CA PHE A 144 0.03 0.42 0.61
C PHE A 144 1.16 -0.58 0.36
N SER A 145 2.25 -0.17 -0.32
CA SER A 145 3.41 -1.06 -0.52
C SER A 145 4.02 -1.56 0.80
N ARG A 146 4.02 -0.71 1.84
CA ARG A 146 4.49 -1.07 3.19
C ARG A 146 3.53 -2.03 3.85
N VAL A 147 2.22 -1.83 3.71
CA VAL A 147 1.18 -2.74 4.21
C VAL A 147 1.32 -4.11 3.56
N CYS A 148 1.51 -4.20 2.23
CA CYS A 148 1.82 -5.45 1.55
C CYS A 148 3.05 -6.14 2.14
N ALA A 149 4.10 -5.36 2.44
CA ALA A 149 5.33 -5.89 3.01
C ALA A 149 5.21 -6.35 4.46
N HIS A 150 4.33 -5.77 5.27
CA HIS A 150 4.09 -6.24 6.64
C HIS A 150 3.09 -7.41 6.65
N LEU A 151 2.00 -7.32 5.89
CA LEU A 151 0.89 -8.27 5.88
C LEU A 151 1.01 -9.34 4.79
N ARG A 152 2.24 -9.76 4.47
CA ARG A 152 2.51 -10.69 3.34
C ARG A 152 1.64 -11.94 3.39
N ARG A 153 1.61 -12.61 4.54
CA ARG A 153 0.86 -13.86 4.73
C ARG A 153 -0.66 -13.64 4.79
N PRO A 154 -1.20 -12.66 5.56
CA PRO A 154 -2.62 -12.38 5.53
C PRO A 154 -3.17 -12.02 4.14
N LEU A 155 -2.37 -11.35 3.31
CA LEU A 155 -2.81 -10.84 2.02
C LEU A 155 -2.64 -11.81 0.84
N THR A 156 -2.00 -12.98 1.02
CA THR A 156 -1.83 -13.93 -0.10
C THR A 156 -3.15 -14.36 -0.73
N ASN A 157 -4.22 -14.47 0.08
CA ASN A 157 -5.55 -14.87 -0.40
C ASN A 157 -6.21 -13.80 -1.28
N TYR A 158 -5.75 -12.55 -1.18
CA TYR A 158 -6.25 -11.41 -1.94
C TYR A 158 -5.30 -11.00 -3.07
N CYS A 159 -4.21 -11.76 -3.29
CA CYS A 159 -3.15 -11.37 -4.23
C CYS A 159 -3.69 -11.12 -5.65
N ASP A 160 -4.61 -11.96 -6.14
CA ASP A 160 -5.19 -11.82 -7.47
C ASP A 160 -6.02 -10.54 -7.61
N GLU A 161 -6.92 -10.33 -6.66
CA GLU A 161 -7.79 -9.13 -6.59
C GLU A 161 -6.98 -7.83 -6.45
N ILE A 162 -5.91 -7.85 -5.63
CA ILE A 162 -5.01 -6.71 -5.47
C ILE A 162 -4.31 -6.39 -6.79
N ILE A 163 -3.76 -7.41 -7.48
CA ILE A 163 -3.07 -7.17 -8.76
C ILE A 163 -4.05 -6.65 -9.81
N ASP A 164 -5.24 -7.22 -9.91
CA ASP A 164 -6.28 -6.73 -10.84
C ASP A 164 -6.68 -5.28 -10.56
N SER A 165 -6.76 -4.89 -9.29
CA SER A 165 -7.09 -3.52 -8.90
C SER A 165 -5.96 -2.53 -9.20
N LEU A 166 -4.70 -2.96 -9.09
CA LEU A 166 -3.52 -2.11 -9.28
C LEU A 166 -3.11 -1.96 -10.74
N LEU A 167 -3.19 -3.02 -11.55
CA LEU A 167 -2.67 -3.03 -12.92
C LEU A 167 -3.16 -1.85 -13.78
N PRO A 168 -4.46 -1.49 -13.78
CA PRO A 168 -4.95 -0.34 -14.55
C PRO A 168 -4.35 1.00 -14.10
N LEU A 169 -3.90 1.11 -12.85
CA LEU A 169 -3.32 2.32 -12.28
C LEU A 169 -1.81 2.41 -12.57
N MET A 170 -1.14 1.26 -12.67
CA MET A 170 0.32 1.18 -12.82
C MET A 170 0.79 1.09 -14.28
N ALA A 171 -0.13 0.96 -15.24
CA ALA A 171 0.21 0.81 -16.65
C ALA A 171 1.18 1.92 -17.14
N PRO A 172 2.24 1.59 -17.91
CA PRO A 172 3.11 2.58 -18.50
C PRO A 172 2.35 3.50 -19.45
N ASP A 173 2.66 4.80 -19.40
CA ASP A 173 1.98 5.79 -20.23
C ASP A 173 2.68 5.89 -21.59
N LEU A 174 2.24 5.09 -22.55
CA LEU A 174 2.71 5.22 -23.92
C LEU A 174 2.20 6.54 -24.54
N PRO A 175 3.03 7.31 -25.26
CA PRO A 175 2.63 8.52 -25.97
C PRO A 175 1.74 8.22 -27.20
N THR A 176 0.55 7.67 -26.98
CA THR A 176 -0.45 7.48 -28.05
C THR A 176 -1.20 8.79 -28.33
N LEU A 177 -1.59 9.00 -29.59
CA LEU A 177 -2.09 10.26 -30.15
C LEU A 177 -3.50 10.69 -29.69
N SER A 178 -4.09 10.05 -28.69
CA SER A 178 -5.47 10.29 -28.30
C SER A 178 -5.62 10.31 -26.79
N SER A 179 -5.20 11.41 -26.17
CA SER A 179 -5.69 11.77 -24.85
C SER A 179 -7.16 12.17 -25.02
N SER A 180 -8.07 11.24 -24.74
CA SER A 180 -9.49 11.59 -24.57
C SER A 180 -9.58 12.57 -23.38
N PRO A 181 -10.17 13.76 -23.56
CA PRO A 181 -10.21 14.80 -22.53
C PRO A 181 -11.03 14.42 -21.28
N ASN A 182 -11.72 13.27 -21.28
CA ASN A 182 -12.61 12.81 -20.20
C ASN A 182 -12.00 11.84 -19.18
N GLN A 183 -10.69 11.57 -19.21
CA GLN A 183 -10.03 10.74 -18.20
C GLN A 183 -8.99 11.54 -17.41
N GLN A 184 -9.43 12.58 -16.70
CA GLN A 184 -8.65 13.17 -15.62
C GLN A 184 -8.69 12.27 -14.37
N LYS A 185 -8.26 11.00 -14.50
CA LYS A 185 -7.85 10.24 -13.33
C LYS A 185 -6.47 10.75 -12.92
N ALA A 186 -6.25 10.92 -11.62
CA ALA A 186 -4.97 11.33 -11.08
C ALA A 186 -3.87 10.36 -11.55
N LYS A 187 -2.98 10.86 -12.41
CA LYS A 187 -1.94 10.06 -13.05
C LYS A 187 -0.84 9.76 -12.05
N LEU A 188 -0.60 8.48 -11.77
CA LEU A 188 0.47 8.06 -10.85
C LEU A 188 1.85 8.48 -11.38
N GLY A 189 2.67 9.03 -10.49
CA GLY A 189 4.07 9.29 -10.79
C GLY A 189 4.86 7.98 -10.92
N GLN A 190 6.01 8.03 -11.60
CA GLN A 190 6.83 6.84 -11.81
C GLN A 190 7.28 6.19 -10.49
N SER A 191 7.65 6.99 -9.48
CA SER A 191 8.00 6.48 -8.15
C SER A 191 6.84 5.75 -7.47
N ASP A 192 5.61 6.23 -7.65
CA ASP A 192 4.41 5.62 -7.07
C ASP A 192 4.15 4.26 -7.71
N LYS A 193 4.24 4.17 -9.05
CA LYS A 193 4.16 2.91 -9.79
C LYS A 193 5.21 1.91 -9.30
N CYS A 194 6.46 2.35 -9.15
CA CYS A 194 7.55 1.53 -8.61
C CYS A 194 7.24 0.97 -7.22
N TRP A 195 6.66 1.76 -6.31
CA TRP A 195 6.27 1.27 -4.98
C TRP A 195 5.15 0.25 -5.03
N LEU A 196 4.13 0.47 -5.87
CA LEU A 196 3.02 -0.46 -6.02
C LEU A 196 3.48 -1.78 -6.65
N TYR A 197 4.34 -1.74 -7.68
CA TYR A 197 4.97 -2.94 -8.25
C TYR A 197 5.82 -3.69 -7.22
N GLU A 198 6.62 -2.99 -6.40
CA GLU A 198 7.39 -3.61 -5.32
C GLU A 198 6.47 -4.28 -4.30
N GLY A 199 5.40 -3.59 -3.87
CA GLY A 199 4.41 -4.14 -2.93
C GLY A 199 3.68 -5.38 -3.47
N ALA A 200 3.22 -5.33 -4.73
CA ALA A 200 2.56 -6.46 -5.39
C ALA A 200 3.52 -7.65 -5.53
N ALA A 201 4.75 -7.41 -5.98
CA ALA A 201 5.77 -8.46 -6.10
C ALA A 201 6.05 -9.14 -4.74
N VAL A 202 6.09 -8.37 -3.66
CA VAL A 202 6.25 -8.91 -2.30
C VAL A 202 5.12 -9.91 -1.94
N LEU A 203 3.88 -9.65 -2.36
CA LEU A 203 2.77 -10.58 -2.18
C LEU A 203 2.87 -11.81 -3.08
N VAL A 204 3.23 -11.62 -4.35
CA VAL A 204 3.45 -12.72 -5.32
C VAL A 204 4.48 -13.70 -4.78
N TYR A 205 5.63 -13.21 -4.30
CA TYR A 205 6.67 -14.07 -3.73
C TYR A 205 6.33 -14.65 -2.34
N ALA A 206 5.21 -14.24 -1.74
CA ALA A 206 4.71 -14.82 -0.51
C ALA A 206 3.70 -15.97 -0.76
N LEU A 207 3.32 -16.22 -2.01
CA LEU A 207 2.45 -17.34 -2.39
C LEU A 207 3.12 -18.69 -2.06
N LYS A 208 2.29 -19.72 -1.86
CA LYS A 208 2.75 -21.01 -1.34
C LYS A 208 3.38 -21.90 -2.40
N THR A 209 2.90 -21.79 -3.64
CA THR A 209 3.31 -22.67 -4.75
C THR A 209 4.06 -21.89 -5.81
N ASN A 210 5.01 -22.56 -6.46
CA ASN A 210 5.77 -21.97 -7.56
C ASN A 210 4.85 -21.67 -8.76
N ASP A 211 3.89 -22.54 -9.06
CA ASP A 211 2.95 -22.37 -10.17
C ASP A 211 2.08 -21.11 -10.01
N GLU A 212 1.52 -20.88 -8.81
CA GLU A 212 0.77 -19.65 -8.53
C GLU A 212 1.68 -18.42 -8.60
N THR A 213 2.90 -18.53 -8.06
CA THR A 213 3.90 -17.46 -8.09
C THR A 213 4.24 -17.07 -9.54
N LEU A 214 4.51 -18.05 -10.40
CA LEU A 214 4.82 -17.86 -11.82
C LEU A 214 3.65 -17.25 -12.58
N ARG A 215 2.44 -17.77 -12.38
CA ARG A 215 1.22 -17.23 -13.00
C ARG A 215 1.03 -15.76 -12.64
N MET A 216 1.17 -15.43 -11.36
CA MET A 216 0.95 -14.07 -10.85
C MET A 216 2.09 -13.13 -11.23
N LEU A 217 3.32 -13.61 -11.27
CA LEU A 217 4.48 -12.85 -11.74
C LEU A 217 4.36 -12.52 -13.22
N ASN A 218 3.94 -13.48 -14.04
CA ASN A 218 3.61 -13.24 -15.44
C ASN A 218 2.55 -12.14 -15.54
N LYS A 219 1.40 -12.31 -14.88
CA LYS A 219 0.32 -11.30 -14.87
C LYS A 219 0.82 -9.90 -14.49
N LEU A 220 1.67 -9.79 -13.46
CA LEU A 220 2.23 -8.52 -13.00
C LEU A 220 3.21 -7.91 -14.03
N CYS A 221 4.09 -8.71 -14.62
CA CYS A 221 5.16 -8.23 -15.50
C CYS A 221 4.72 -8.05 -16.97
N GLN A 222 3.67 -8.72 -17.43
CA GLN A 222 3.22 -8.70 -18.83
C GLN A 222 3.07 -7.26 -19.39
N PRO A 223 2.42 -6.30 -18.71
CA PRO A 223 2.29 -4.94 -19.23
C PRO A 223 3.65 -4.26 -19.47
N LEU A 224 4.61 -4.46 -18.57
CA LEU A 224 5.97 -3.92 -18.69
C LEU A 224 6.72 -4.54 -19.87
N LEU A 225 6.65 -5.87 -20.02
CA LEU A 225 7.31 -6.59 -21.11
C LEU A 225 6.73 -6.25 -22.49
N SER A 226 5.41 -6.05 -22.56
CA SER A 226 4.74 -5.65 -23.80
C SER A 226 5.21 -4.26 -24.27
N VAL A 227 5.33 -3.31 -23.36
CA VAL A 227 5.82 -1.95 -23.64
C VAL A 227 7.29 -1.97 -24.09
N CYS A 228 8.13 -2.76 -23.43
CA CYS A 228 9.51 -2.96 -23.86
C CYS A 228 9.57 -3.49 -25.30
N SER A 229 8.81 -4.55 -25.59
CA SER A 229 8.79 -5.18 -26.92
C SER A 229 8.28 -4.22 -27.99
N GLU A 230 7.21 -3.46 -27.73
CA GLU A 230 6.65 -2.49 -28.67
C GLU A 230 7.66 -1.38 -29.02
N ILE A 231 8.32 -0.80 -28.01
CA ILE A 231 9.30 0.26 -28.23
C ILE A 231 10.53 -0.29 -28.97
N MET A 232 11.03 -1.46 -28.57
CA MET A 232 12.21 -2.10 -29.18
C MET A 232 11.97 -2.51 -30.62
N GLN A 233 10.80 -3.06 -30.95
CA GLN A 233 10.50 -3.55 -32.30
C GLN A 233 10.05 -2.42 -33.24
N GLY A 234 9.38 -1.39 -32.74
CA GLY A 234 8.70 -0.41 -33.59
C GLY A 234 9.26 1.01 -33.58
N GLN A 235 9.92 1.46 -32.51
CA GLN A 235 10.20 2.89 -32.30
C GLN A 235 11.69 3.22 -32.20
N LEU A 236 12.54 2.28 -31.77
CA LEU A 236 14.00 2.48 -31.66
C LEU A 236 14.72 2.53 -33.03
N TYR A 237 14.17 1.87 -34.06
CA TYR A 237 14.75 1.89 -35.41
C TYR A 237 14.30 3.10 -36.26
N ASN A 238 13.31 3.85 -35.78
CA ASN A 238 12.86 5.11 -36.38
C ASN A 238 13.67 6.29 -35.79
N ASN A 239 14.97 6.31 -36.09
CA ASN A 239 15.99 7.24 -35.56
C ASN A 239 15.72 8.75 -35.76
N GLU A 240 14.66 9.13 -36.50
CA GLU A 240 14.32 10.52 -36.82
C GLU A 240 13.12 11.08 -36.02
N SER A 241 12.56 10.32 -35.09
CA SER A 241 11.41 10.77 -34.30
C SER A 241 11.81 11.66 -33.12
N GLU A 242 11.27 12.87 -33.06
CA GLU A 242 11.34 13.81 -31.92
C GLU A 242 10.94 13.17 -30.56
N LYS A 243 10.27 12.00 -30.61
CA LYS A 243 9.82 11.20 -29.46
C LYS A 243 10.83 10.16 -28.97
N ALA A 244 11.95 9.95 -29.67
CA ALA A 244 13.02 9.02 -29.25
C ALA A 244 13.43 9.16 -27.77
N PRO A 245 13.70 10.37 -27.22
CA PRO A 245 14.07 10.49 -25.80
C PRO A 245 12.95 10.07 -24.84
N VAL A 246 11.68 10.26 -25.23
CA VAL A 246 10.52 9.86 -24.42
C VAL A 246 10.43 8.34 -24.35
N TYR A 247 10.61 7.65 -25.48
CA TYR A 247 10.64 6.20 -25.52
C TYR A 247 11.83 5.62 -24.74
N SER A 248 13.01 6.24 -24.83
CA SER A 248 14.17 5.85 -24.01
C SER A 248 13.87 6.00 -22.52
N GLN A 249 13.22 7.08 -22.10
CA GLN A 249 12.83 7.26 -20.70
C GLN A 249 11.83 6.20 -20.24
N ILE A 250 10.81 5.90 -21.06
CA ILE A 250 9.81 4.86 -20.74
C ILE A 250 10.49 3.48 -20.61
N LEU A 251 11.44 3.16 -21.48
CA LEU A 251 12.23 1.92 -21.35
C LEU A 251 13.03 1.88 -20.05
N LEU A 252 13.73 2.97 -19.70
CA LEU A 252 14.48 3.07 -18.45
C LEU A 252 13.57 2.89 -17.23
N ASP A 253 12.42 3.57 -17.21
CA ASP A 253 11.41 3.49 -16.16
C ASP A 253 10.85 2.07 -16.02
N THR A 254 10.60 1.41 -17.16
CA THR A 254 10.09 0.03 -17.21
C THR A 254 11.15 -0.96 -16.68
N VAL A 255 12.41 -0.81 -17.09
CA VAL A 255 13.52 -1.64 -16.61
C VAL A 255 13.79 -1.42 -15.11
N GLU A 256 13.70 -0.18 -14.62
CA GLU A 256 13.80 0.11 -13.18
C GLU A 256 12.70 -0.64 -12.41
N THR A 257 11.46 -0.57 -12.92
CA THR A 257 10.31 -1.23 -12.31
C THR A 257 10.49 -2.75 -12.27
N LEU A 258 10.90 -3.38 -13.38
CA LEU A 258 11.22 -4.81 -13.44
C LEU A 258 12.34 -5.18 -12.46
N THR A 259 13.36 -4.33 -12.33
CA THR A 259 14.46 -4.54 -11.37
C THR A 259 13.95 -4.54 -9.93
N ARG A 260 12.99 -3.67 -9.59
CA ARG A 260 12.36 -3.63 -8.25
C ARG A 260 11.50 -4.87 -7.98
N VAL A 261 10.76 -5.34 -8.98
CA VAL A 261 10.03 -6.61 -8.90
C VAL A 261 11.01 -7.75 -8.60
N ALA A 262 12.09 -7.87 -9.37
CA ALA A 262 13.11 -8.90 -9.15
C ALA A 262 13.78 -8.79 -7.76
N LYS A 263 14.08 -7.57 -7.29
CA LYS A 263 14.63 -7.33 -5.95
C LYS A 263 13.69 -7.77 -4.82
N SER A 264 12.37 -7.78 -5.06
CA SER A 264 11.41 -8.23 -4.06
C SER A 264 11.51 -9.73 -3.80
N ALA A 265 11.99 -10.50 -4.79
CA ALA A 265 12.22 -11.93 -4.65
C ALA A 265 13.36 -12.23 -3.67
N THR A 266 14.49 -11.54 -3.80
CA THR A 266 15.70 -11.79 -2.98
C THR A 266 15.51 -11.45 -1.51
N LYS A 267 14.64 -10.46 -1.21
CA LYS A 267 14.27 -10.11 0.16
C LYS A 267 13.36 -11.15 0.83
N ASN A 268 12.66 -11.98 0.05
CA ASN A 268 11.48 -12.72 0.53
C ASN A 268 11.52 -14.22 0.30
N SER A 269 12.33 -14.72 -0.63
CA SER A 269 12.52 -16.14 -0.88
C SER A 269 13.82 -16.61 -0.25
N GLY A 270 13.78 -17.78 0.41
CA GLY A 270 14.98 -18.52 0.76
C GLY A 270 15.65 -19.01 -0.53
N SER A 271 16.38 -18.12 -1.21
CA SER A 271 17.31 -18.26 -2.35
C SER A 271 16.95 -19.12 -3.58
N GLY A 272 15.98 -20.04 -3.56
CA GLY A 272 15.75 -21.03 -4.62
C GLY A 272 14.63 -20.67 -5.60
N ALA A 273 13.48 -20.18 -5.11
CA ALA A 273 12.29 -19.92 -5.94
C ALA A 273 12.49 -18.79 -6.97
N PHE A 274 13.34 -17.80 -6.67
CA PHE A 274 13.65 -16.70 -7.57
C PHE A 274 14.35 -17.17 -8.85
N TRP A 275 15.37 -18.02 -8.74
CA TRP A 275 16.17 -18.43 -9.90
C TRP A 275 15.38 -19.34 -10.85
N VAL A 276 14.49 -20.17 -10.32
CA VAL A 276 13.59 -21.00 -11.14
C VAL A 276 12.60 -20.11 -11.89
N ALA A 277 11.94 -19.17 -11.20
CA ALA A 277 10.97 -18.28 -11.83
C ALA A 277 11.59 -17.32 -12.85
N ALA A 278 12.78 -16.77 -12.55
CA ALA A 278 13.51 -15.95 -13.51
C ALA A 278 13.97 -16.77 -14.72
N TYR A 279 14.44 -18.00 -14.50
CA TYR A 279 14.88 -18.87 -15.60
C TYR A 279 13.74 -19.22 -16.56
N GLU A 280 12.54 -19.48 -16.04
CA GLU A 280 11.36 -19.82 -16.86
C GLU A 280 10.76 -18.60 -17.58
N LEU A 281 10.75 -17.40 -16.95
CA LEU A 281 10.22 -16.19 -17.59
C LEU A 281 11.10 -15.65 -18.73
N PHE A 282 12.39 -15.96 -18.71
CA PHE A 282 13.37 -15.52 -19.71
C PHE A 282 13.78 -16.63 -20.68
N GLN A 283 13.10 -17.78 -20.67
CA GLN A 283 13.31 -18.75 -21.75
C GLN A 283 12.73 -18.19 -23.06
N PRO A 284 13.50 -18.15 -24.15
CA PRO A 284 12.93 -17.90 -25.46
C PRO A 284 11.98 -19.05 -25.80
N GLU A 285 10.72 -18.74 -26.09
CA GLU A 285 9.76 -19.73 -26.60
C GLU A 285 10.37 -20.43 -27.83
N GLY A 286 10.68 -21.72 -27.72
CA GLY A 286 11.18 -22.54 -28.84
C GLY A 286 12.54 -23.23 -28.67
N ALA A 287 13.05 -23.43 -27.46
CA ALA A 287 14.26 -24.23 -27.23
C ALA A 287 13.95 -25.65 -26.72
N TYR A 288 13.22 -26.45 -27.52
CA TYR A 288 13.30 -27.92 -27.56
C TYR A 288 12.95 -28.42 -28.95
#